data_AF-A0A9D8DAV0-F1
#
_entry.id   AF-A0A9D8DAV0-F1
#
_cell.length_a   1.000
_cell.length_b   1.000
_cell.length_c   1.000
_cell.angle_alpha   90.00
_cell.angle_beta   90.00
_cell.angle_gamma   90.00
#
_symmetry.space_group_name_H-M   'P 1'
#
loop_
_entity.id
_entity.type
_entity.pdbx_description
1 polymer ?
#
loop_
_entity_poly.entity_id
_entity_poly.type
_entity_poly.pdbx_seq_one_letter_code
_entity_poly.pdbx_strand_id
1 'polypeptide(L)'
;MQSGDQLEVDVTAIAHGGHCIARYEGRVIFVRHTIPGERIIVEISDVTKSYARGNCISVITPSKYRVGPPCSFARFDGCGGCDFQHIDLSYQRQLKSEIIREQFARLAKINIQLEVEEVKPTLHWRNRMEFTASENGKLGLYASRSNKIVEIDKCLIAHEDIDIERINQVKLPQAQRVDVAITSKGQRAVVIEGRENLKLIEEEVEGVNFSLNPATFWQSHRMAPKVLSQVVRGYVQAEATDHIFDLYGGAGLFTAALLPQLGVAGRITLIESDENAIVDARRNFALEPRVEIVEAKVEVSLKRYQGANVILLDPPRTGAGKKVISSVTALAPRTIVYVACDPASLARDSAYLTAQGYKLDQIRAFDLFPMTAHMELVARFIAS
;
A
#
# COMPACT_ATOMS: atom_id res chain seq x y z
N MET A 1 -20.30 -20.97 19.92
CA MET A 1 -19.36 -19.91 19.51
C MET A 1 -19.87 -18.54 19.92
N GLN A 2 -19.21 -17.96 20.92
CA GLN A 2 -19.36 -16.61 21.48
C GLN A 2 -17.97 -15.97 21.68
N SER A 3 -17.92 -14.67 21.97
CA SER A 3 -16.64 -14.01 22.30
C SER A 3 -16.06 -14.58 23.60
N GLY A 4 -14.75 -14.83 23.62
CA GLY A 4 -14.03 -15.51 24.71
C GLY A 4 -13.98 -17.04 24.58
N ASP A 5 -14.76 -17.66 23.70
CA ASP A 5 -14.67 -19.10 23.46
C ASP A 5 -13.25 -19.46 22.96
N GLN A 6 -12.68 -20.54 23.51
CA GLN A 6 -11.44 -21.14 23.02
C GLN A 6 -11.76 -22.44 22.30
N LEU A 7 -11.41 -22.51 21.02
CA LEU A 7 -11.79 -23.62 20.14
C LEU A 7 -10.54 -24.22 19.49
N GLU A 8 -10.50 -25.55 19.42
CA GLU A 8 -9.50 -26.26 18.64
C GLU A 8 -9.97 -26.39 17.19
N VAL A 9 -9.18 -25.88 16.24
CA VAL A 9 -9.56 -25.82 14.82
C VAL A 9 -8.37 -26.07 13.89
N ASP A 10 -8.67 -26.57 12.70
CA ASP A 10 -7.72 -26.65 11.58
C ASP A 10 -7.81 -25.39 10.70
N VAL A 11 -6.66 -24.84 10.37
CA VAL A 11 -6.51 -23.67 9.50
C VAL A 11 -6.31 -24.14 8.06
N THR A 12 -7.18 -23.71 7.15
CA THR A 12 -7.34 -24.33 5.83
C THR A 12 -6.82 -23.48 4.67
N ALA A 13 -6.96 -22.16 4.74
CA ALA A 13 -6.62 -21.26 3.64
C ALA A 13 -6.23 -19.87 4.14
N ILE A 14 -5.53 -19.10 3.32
CA ILE A 14 -5.29 -17.68 3.55
C ILE A 14 -6.51 -16.86 3.07
N ALA A 15 -6.76 -15.73 3.71
CA ALA A 15 -7.73 -14.73 3.28
C ALA A 15 -7.05 -13.37 3.11
N HIS A 16 -7.61 -12.56 2.21
CA HIS A 16 -7.20 -11.18 2.04
C HIS A 16 -7.33 -10.39 3.36
N GLY A 17 -6.30 -9.60 3.71
CA GLY A 17 -6.29 -8.77 4.91
C GLY A 17 -5.60 -9.37 6.14
N GLY A 18 -4.67 -10.32 5.97
CA GLY A 18 -3.81 -10.79 7.06
C GLY A 18 -4.46 -11.83 7.97
N HIS A 19 -5.45 -12.54 7.45
CA HIS A 19 -6.20 -13.56 8.16
C HIS A 19 -6.07 -14.91 7.46
N CYS A 20 -6.13 -16.00 8.19
CA CYS A 20 -6.42 -17.33 7.63
C CYS A 20 -7.84 -17.76 7.98
N ILE A 21 -8.32 -18.79 7.30
CA ILE A 21 -9.67 -19.34 7.42
C ILE A 21 -9.62 -20.65 8.20
N ALA A 22 -10.37 -20.70 9.29
CA ALA A 22 -10.76 -21.92 9.96
C ALA A 22 -12.28 -22.08 9.91
N ARG A 23 -12.79 -23.28 10.20
CA ARG A 23 -14.23 -23.53 10.32
C ARG A 23 -14.52 -24.32 11.58
N TYR A 24 -15.60 -23.96 12.26
CA TYR A 24 -16.13 -24.69 13.40
C TYR A 24 -17.66 -24.77 13.23
N GLU A 25 -18.21 -25.98 13.25
CA GLU A 25 -19.65 -26.24 13.05
C GLU A 25 -20.22 -25.52 11.81
N GLY A 26 -19.47 -25.56 10.70
CA GLY A 26 -19.83 -24.93 9.42
C GLY A 26 -19.64 -23.41 9.34
N ARG A 27 -19.41 -22.72 10.46
CA ARG A 27 -19.19 -21.26 10.48
C ARG A 27 -17.73 -20.92 10.19
N VAL A 28 -17.51 -19.86 9.40
CA VAL A 28 -16.18 -19.34 9.07
C VAL A 28 -15.60 -18.56 10.25
N ILE A 29 -14.33 -18.79 10.54
CA ILE A 29 -13.55 -18.01 11.51
C ILE A 29 -12.35 -17.40 10.78
N PHE A 30 -12.23 -16.08 10.80
CA PHE A 30 -11.02 -15.38 10.35
C PHE A 30 -10.03 -15.31 11.50
N VAL A 31 -8.90 -16.00 11.38
CA VAL A 31 -7.92 -16.15 12.45
C VAL A 31 -6.63 -15.41 12.11
N ARG A 32 -6.13 -14.57 13.02
CA ARG A 32 -4.79 -13.95 12.92
C ARG A 32 -3.72 -14.82 13.57
N HIS A 33 -2.46 -14.57 13.22
CA HIS A 33 -1.27 -15.25 13.79
C HIS A 33 -1.18 -16.75 13.48
N THR A 34 -1.73 -17.16 12.34
CA THR A 34 -1.80 -18.55 11.87
C THR A 34 -1.20 -18.71 10.48
N ILE A 35 -0.99 -19.96 10.08
CA ILE A 35 -0.56 -20.35 8.74
C ILE A 35 -1.51 -21.47 8.25
N PRO A 36 -1.91 -21.49 6.96
CA PRO A 36 -2.64 -22.64 6.42
C PRO A 36 -1.90 -23.96 6.65
N GLY A 37 -2.64 -25.01 7.02
CA GLY A 37 -2.12 -26.32 7.39
C GLY A 37 -1.84 -26.50 8.89
N GLU A 38 -2.09 -25.49 9.72
CA GLU A 38 -1.90 -25.59 11.17
C GLU A 38 -3.14 -26.09 11.90
N ARG A 39 -2.89 -26.76 13.03
CA ARG A 39 -3.90 -27.04 14.06
C ARG A 39 -3.63 -26.17 15.27
N ILE A 40 -4.63 -25.45 15.74
CA ILE A 40 -4.47 -24.37 16.72
C ILE A 40 -5.57 -24.37 17.77
N ILE A 41 -5.33 -23.64 18.86
CA ILE A 41 -6.37 -23.11 19.73
C ILE A 41 -6.60 -21.63 19.36
N VAL A 42 -7.81 -21.32 18.91
CA VAL A 42 -8.24 -19.95 18.61
C VAL A 42 -9.10 -19.41 19.76
N GLU A 43 -8.81 -18.19 20.20
CA GLU A 43 -9.71 -17.42 21.06
C GLU A 43 -10.57 -16.49 20.21
N ILE A 44 -11.90 -16.61 20.34
CA ILE A 44 -12.85 -15.84 19.57
C ILE A 44 -12.93 -14.41 20.12
N SER A 45 -12.62 -13.42 19.29
CA SER A 45 -12.67 -12.01 19.66
C SER A 45 -14.02 -11.36 19.35
N ASP A 46 -14.63 -11.72 18.21
CA ASP A 46 -15.83 -11.06 17.67
C ASP A 46 -16.68 -12.08 16.90
N VAL A 47 -18.00 -11.97 17.01
CA VAL A 47 -18.95 -12.87 16.33
C VAL A 47 -19.99 -12.04 15.60
N THR A 48 -20.13 -12.28 14.30
CA THR A 48 -21.20 -11.72 13.47
C THR A 48 -22.22 -12.79 13.11
N LYS A 49 -23.28 -12.40 12.39
CA LYS A 49 -24.27 -13.35 11.85
C LYS A 49 -23.68 -14.37 10.87
N SER A 50 -22.57 -14.04 10.19
CA SER A 50 -22.07 -14.82 9.05
C SER A 50 -20.70 -15.43 9.26
N TYR A 51 -19.89 -14.87 10.17
CA TYR A 51 -18.56 -15.36 10.49
C TYR A 51 -18.16 -14.90 11.91
N ALA A 52 -17.12 -15.53 12.45
CA ALA A 52 -16.43 -15.06 13.64
C ALA A 52 -14.99 -14.62 13.31
N ARG A 53 -14.36 -13.98 14.28
CA ARG A 53 -12.94 -13.61 14.25
C ARG A 53 -12.29 -14.09 15.53
N GLY A 54 -11.00 -14.39 15.43
CA GLY A 54 -10.23 -14.76 16.60
C GLY A 54 -8.74 -14.63 16.37
N ASN A 55 -7.99 -14.88 17.44
CA ASN A 55 -6.54 -14.92 17.41
C ASN A 55 -6.06 -16.30 17.82
N CYS A 56 -5.00 -16.78 17.17
CA CYS A 56 -4.31 -17.97 17.63
C CYS A 56 -3.59 -17.68 18.96
N ILE A 57 -3.98 -18.39 20.02
CA ILE A 57 -3.34 -18.31 21.34
C ILE A 57 -2.38 -19.48 21.59
N SER A 58 -2.55 -20.60 20.88
CA SER A 58 -1.65 -21.75 20.95
C SER A 58 -1.64 -22.50 19.62
N VAL A 59 -0.46 -22.98 19.21
CA VAL A 59 -0.28 -23.80 18.01
C VAL A 59 -0.01 -25.23 18.45
N ILE A 60 -0.90 -26.15 18.10
CA ILE A 60 -0.82 -27.58 18.45
C ILE A 60 0.05 -28.31 17.42
N THR A 61 -0.17 -28.03 16.14
CA THR A 61 0.64 -28.57 15.04
C THR A 61 1.09 -27.41 14.16
N PRO A 62 2.37 -27.01 14.25
CA PRO A 62 2.88 -25.87 13.50
C PRO A 62 3.13 -26.24 12.04
N SER A 63 2.98 -25.25 11.17
CA SER A 63 3.43 -25.37 9.78
C SER A 63 4.95 -25.40 9.73
N LYS A 64 5.52 -26.11 8.76
CA LYS A 64 6.97 -26.10 8.50
C LYS A 64 7.53 -24.70 8.13
N TYR A 65 6.65 -23.78 7.75
CA TYR A 65 6.98 -22.39 7.43
C TYR A 65 6.82 -21.44 8.62
N ARG A 66 6.44 -21.94 9.80
CA ARG A 66 6.36 -21.12 11.00
C ARG A 66 7.76 -20.81 11.52
N VAL A 67 7.99 -19.54 11.79
CA VAL A 67 9.21 -19.05 12.44
C VAL A 67 8.86 -18.29 13.72
N GLY A 68 9.84 -18.13 14.61
CA GLY A 68 9.67 -17.25 15.77
C GLY A 68 9.58 -15.79 15.32
N PRO A 69 8.54 -15.03 15.70
CA PRO A 69 8.45 -13.62 15.34
C PRO A 69 9.58 -12.84 16.02
N PRO A 70 10.41 -12.09 15.27
CA PRO A 70 11.57 -11.40 15.84
C PRO A 70 11.18 -10.16 16.66
N CYS A 71 10.00 -9.58 16.44
CA CYS A 71 9.51 -8.45 17.22
C CYS A 71 8.69 -8.94 18.42
N SER A 72 9.09 -8.52 19.63
CA SER A 72 8.36 -8.80 20.89
C SER A 72 6.93 -8.24 20.90
N PHE A 73 6.66 -7.20 20.10
CA PHE A 73 5.33 -6.61 19.97
C PHE A 73 4.44 -7.32 18.94
N ALA A 74 4.99 -8.22 18.11
CA ALA A 74 4.23 -8.97 17.09
C ALA A 74 3.56 -10.22 17.70
N ARG A 75 2.64 -9.96 18.63
CA ARG A 75 1.84 -10.93 19.37
C ARG A 75 0.35 -10.58 19.28
N PHE A 76 -0.53 -11.52 19.62
CA PHE A 76 -1.97 -11.38 19.38
C PHE A 76 -2.64 -10.19 20.08
N ASP A 77 -2.14 -9.80 21.25
CA ASP A 77 -2.58 -8.67 22.07
C ASP A 77 -1.60 -7.47 22.00
N GLY A 78 -0.66 -7.52 21.05
CA GLY A 78 0.38 -6.52 20.84
C GLY A 78 0.08 -5.53 19.71
N CYS A 79 1.13 -5.07 19.06
CA CYS A 79 1.06 -4.08 17.98
C CYS A 79 0.30 -4.63 16.76
N GLY A 80 -0.62 -3.84 16.20
CA GLY A 80 -1.39 -4.20 15.02
C GLY A 80 -0.65 -4.04 13.68
N GLY A 81 0.61 -3.60 13.68
CA GLY A 81 1.33 -3.19 12.47
C GLY A 81 1.91 -4.31 11.61
N CYS A 82 2.07 -5.53 12.13
CA CYS A 82 2.60 -6.67 11.39
C CYS A 82 1.70 -7.89 11.54
N ASP A 83 1.38 -8.53 10.41
CA ASP A 83 0.47 -9.68 10.36
C ASP A 83 1.22 -11.01 10.24
N PHE A 84 2.42 -11.01 9.65
CA PHE A 84 3.08 -12.22 9.13
C PHE A 84 4.47 -12.49 9.71
N GLN A 85 4.88 -11.83 10.80
CA GLN A 85 6.20 -12.06 11.39
C GLN A 85 6.47 -13.51 11.84
N HIS A 86 5.40 -14.29 12.09
CA HIS A 86 5.49 -15.71 12.42
C HIS A 86 5.61 -16.64 11.19
N ILE A 87 5.74 -16.08 9.99
CA ILE A 87 5.78 -16.80 8.71
C ILE A 87 7.12 -16.54 8.02
N ASP A 88 7.76 -17.60 7.52
CA ASP A 88 8.94 -17.48 6.65
C ASP A 88 8.69 -16.51 5.48
N LEU A 89 9.67 -15.66 5.18
CA LEU A 89 9.55 -14.58 4.18
C LEU A 89 9.19 -15.09 2.78
N SER A 90 9.75 -16.22 2.34
CA SER A 90 9.42 -16.79 1.04
C SER A 90 7.98 -17.26 0.99
N TYR A 91 7.50 -17.85 2.08
CA TYR A 91 6.12 -18.32 2.19
C TYR A 91 5.12 -17.16 2.33
N GLN A 92 5.50 -16.03 2.95
CA GLN A 92 4.67 -14.81 2.93
C GLN A 92 4.34 -14.40 1.49
N ARG A 93 5.34 -14.36 0.61
CA ARG A 93 5.15 -14.00 -0.81
C ARG A 93 4.30 -15.03 -1.56
N GLN A 94 4.47 -16.32 -1.26
CA GLN A 94 3.60 -17.35 -1.81
C GLN A 94 2.12 -17.11 -1.45
N LEU A 95 1.83 -16.88 -0.16
CA LEU A 95 0.47 -16.60 0.32
C LEU A 95 -0.10 -15.32 -0.31
N LYS A 96 0.70 -14.25 -0.43
CA LYS A 96 0.28 -13.02 -1.13
C LYS A 96 -0.04 -13.29 -2.60
N SER A 97 0.77 -14.12 -3.28
CA SER A 97 0.53 -14.52 -4.67
C SER A 97 -0.78 -15.31 -4.82
N GLU A 98 -1.08 -16.21 -3.88
CA GLU A 98 -2.34 -16.95 -3.84
C GLU A 98 -3.55 -16.01 -3.69
N ILE A 99 -3.47 -15.02 -2.79
CA ILE A 99 -4.52 -14.00 -2.62
C ILE A 99 -4.78 -13.27 -3.94
N ILE A 100 -3.73 -12.80 -4.62
CA ILE A 100 -3.88 -12.04 -5.87
C ILE A 100 -4.56 -12.90 -6.93
N ARG A 101 -4.08 -14.14 -7.13
CA ARG A 101 -4.69 -15.08 -8.09
C ARG A 101 -6.16 -15.34 -7.79
N GLU A 102 -6.51 -15.56 -6.52
CA GLU A 102 -7.89 -15.78 -6.10
C GLU A 102 -8.77 -14.55 -6.38
N GLN A 103 -8.31 -13.34 -6.05
CA GLN A 103 -9.10 -12.12 -6.29
C GLN A 103 -9.36 -11.89 -7.78
N PHE A 104 -8.36 -12.05 -8.64
CA PHE A 104 -8.53 -11.91 -10.09
C PHE A 104 -9.43 -12.99 -10.69
N ALA A 105 -9.26 -14.26 -10.30
CA ALA A 105 -10.12 -15.34 -10.77
C ALA A 105 -11.58 -15.12 -10.34
N ARG A 106 -11.81 -14.67 -9.10
CA ARG A 106 -13.17 -14.49 -8.55
C ARG A 106 -13.86 -13.25 -9.09
N LEU A 107 -13.20 -12.10 -9.05
CA LEU A 107 -13.79 -10.77 -9.32
C LEU A 107 -13.66 -10.34 -10.77
N ALA A 108 -12.52 -10.62 -11.41
CA ALA A 108 -12.26 -10.24 -12.80
C ALA A 108 -12.59 -11.35 -13.80
N LYS A 109 -12.69 -12.60 -13.33
CA LYS A 109 -12.73 -13.81 -14.18
C LYS A 109 -11.48 -13.94 -15.07
N ILE A 110 -10.35 -13.41 -14.59
CA ILE A 110 -9.05 -13.47 -15.27
C ILE A 110 -8.17 -14.44 -14.49
N ASN A 111 -7.65 -15.46 -15.17
CA ASN A 111 -6.63 -16.34 -14.60
C ASN A 111 -5.25 -15.73 -14.88
N ILE A 112 -4.55 -15.36 -13.82
CA ILE A 112 -3.19 -14.82 -13.89
C ILE A 112 -2.21 -15.79 -13.26
N GLN A 113 -0.99 -15.82 -13.80
CA GLN A 113 0.15 -16.48 -13.20
C GLN A 113 1.14 -15.39 -12.81
N LEU A 114 1.37 -15.24 -11.52
CA LEU A 114 2.37 -14.33 -10.99
C LEU A 114 2.88 -14.83 -9.66
N GLU A 115 4.08 -14.35 -9.32
CA GLU A 115 4.66 -14.45 -7.99
C GLU A 115 4.94 -13.04 -7.49
N VAL A 116 4.69 -12.81 -6.20
CA VAL A 116 5.06 -11.56 -5.55
C VAL A 116 6.58 -11.50 -5.43
N GLU A 117 7.17 -10.48 -6.04
CA GLU A 117 8.60 -10.27 -6.10
C GLU A 117 9.14 -9.72 -4.78
N GLU A 118 10.29 -10.21 -4.35
CA GLU A 118 10.97 -9.67 -3.17
C GLU A 118 11.52 -8.27 -3.47
N VAL A 119 11.23 -7.32 -2.58
CA VAL A 119 11.91 -6.03 -2.55
C VAL A 119 12.72 -5.93 -1.27
N LYS A 120 14.03 -5.74 -1.41
CA LYS A 120 14.93 -5.55 -0.28
C LYS A 120 14.98 -4.06 0.13
N PRO A 121 15.24 -3.77 1.40
CA PRO A 121 15.41 -4.72 2.50
C PRO A 121 14.05 -5.26 3.01
N THR A 122 14.05 -6.43 3.65
CA THR A 122 12.82 -7.03 4.22
C THR A 122 12.52 -6.60 5.66
N LEU A 123 13.49 -5.95 6.29
CA LEU A 123 13.40 -5.23 7.57
C LEU A 123 13.93 -3.80 7.35
N HIS A 124 13.62 -2.87 8.26
CA HIS A 124 14.08 -1.48 8.19
C HIS A 124 13.72 -0.76 6.88
N TRP A 125 12.68 -1.23 6.21
CA TRP A 125 12.26 -0.70 4.92
C TRP A 125 11.41 0.56 5.05
N ARG A 126 10.69 0.70 6.17
CA ARG A 126 9.66 1.72 6.38
C ARG A 126 10.29 3.03 6.83
N ASN A 127 10.52 3.95 5.89
CA ASN A 127 11.13 5.24 6.16
C ASN A 127 10.10 6.33 6.51
N ARG A 128 8.79 6.06 6.40
CA ARG A 128 7.74 6.94 6.92
C ARG A 128 6.79 6.19 7.84
N MET A 129 6.67 6.68 9.07
CA MET A 129 5.85 6.08 10.12
C MET A 129 4.97 7.11 10.80
N GLU A 130 3.70 6.77 10.91
CA GLU A 130 2.72 7.48 11.73
C GLU A 130 2.63 6.76 13.07
N PHE A 131 2.86 7.49 14.15
CA PHE A 131 2.70 7.02 15.53
C PHE A 131 1.61 7.83 16.24
N THR A 132 1.15 7.32 17.37
CA THR A 132 0.32 8.08 18.31
C THR A 132 1.05 8.18 19.64
N ALA A 133 1.14 9.41 20.18
CA ALA A 133 1.69 9.61 21.52
C ALA A 133 0.70 9.07 22.57
N SER A 134 1.18 8.15 23.41
CA SER A 134 0.41 7.57 24.52
C SER A 134 0.14 8.59 25.63
N GLU A 135 -0.64 8.18 26.63
CA GLU A 135 -0.86 8.95 27.85
C GLU A 135 0.44 9.22 28.62
N ASN A 136 1.45 8.35 28.49
CA ASN A 136 2.78 8.57 29.07
C ASN A 136 3.67 9.48 28.21
N GLY A 137 3.17 9.99 27.08
CA GLY A 137 3.91 10.82 26.14
C GLY A 137 5.00 10.05 25.38
N LYS A 138 4.78 8.75 25.15
CA LYS A 138 5.67 7.86 24.39
C LYS A 138 5.04 7.49 23.04
N LEU A 139 5.86 7.23 22.05
CA LEU A 139 5.39 6.72 20.76
C LEU A 139 4.77 5.34 20.94
N GLY A 140 3.60 5.17 20.34
CA GLY A 140 2.93 3.89 20.27
C GLY A 140 2.22 3.69 18.93
N LEU A 141 1.78 2.46 18.72
CA LEU A 141 0.96 2.04 17.59
C LEU A 141 -0.30 1.38 18.11
N TYR A 142 -1.40 1.50 17.38
CA TYR A 142 -2.64 0.83 17.76
C TYR A 142 -2.49 -0.70 17.75
N ALA A 143 -3.07 -1.35 18.76
CA ALA A 143 -3.33 -2.77 18.72
C ALA A 143 -4.33 -3.10 17.60
N SER A 144 -4.29 -4.32 17.07
CA SER A 144 -5.14 -4.68 15.93
C SER A 144 -6.62 -4.54 16.26
N ARG A 145 -7.34 -3.76 15.43
CA ARG A 145 -8.78 -3.49 15.57
C ARG A 145 -9.16 -2.97 16.96
N SER A 146 -8.29 -2.17 17.57
CA SER A 146 -8.49 -1.60 18.90
C SER A 146 -7.99 -0.15 18.93
N ASN A 147 -8.59 0.66 19.79
CA ASN A 147 -8.10 2.02 20.08
C ASN A 147 -7.01 2.01 21.18
N LYS A 148 -6.60 0.82 21.65
CA LYS A 148 -5.50 0.67 22.61
C LYS A 148 -4.18 1.00 21.93
N ILE A 149 -3.46 1.97 22.48
CA ILE A 149 -2.09 2.30 22.07
C ILE A 149 -1.13 1.33 22.75
N VAL A 150 -0.30 0.67 21.95
CA VAL A 150 0.82 -0.16 22.40
C VAL A 150 2.08 0.69 22.31
N GLU A 151 2.62 1.09 23.45
CA GLU A 151 3.91 1.77 23.51
C GLU A 151 5.01 0.86 22.98
N ILE A 152 5.88 1.43 22.17
CA ILE A 152 7.01 0.71 21.57
C ILE A 152 8.28 1.53 21.75
N ASP A 153 9.38 0.81 21.96
CA ASP A 153 10.74 1.32 21.98
C ASP A 153 11.49 0.99 20.69
N LYS A 154 11.08 -0.07 19.99
CA LYS A 154 11.68 -0.54 18.75
C LYS A 154 10.64 -1.07 17.77
N CYS A 155 10.88 -0.85 16.48
CA CYS A 155 10.07 -1.39 15.39
C CYS A 155 10.99 -1.94 14.29
N LEU A 156 10.96 -3.26 14.04
CA LEU A 156 11.89 -3.92 13.11
C LEU A 156 11.64 -3.58 11.63
N ILE A 157 10.43 -3.13 11.28
CA ILE A 157 10.15 -2.65 9.92
C ILE A 157 10.49 -1.17 9.75
N ALA A 158 10.62 -0.41 10.84
CA ALA A 158 10.99 1.00 10.82
C ALA A 158 12.45 1.18 10.40
N HIS A 159 12.70 2.18 9.57
CA HIS A 159 14.05 2.61 9.24
C HIS A 159 14.85 2.91 10.51
N GLU A 160 16.11 2.51 10.55
CA GLU A 160 16.95 2.58 11.75
C GLU A 160 17.06 4.02 12.29
N ASP A 161 17.21 5.00 11.39
CA ASP A 161 17.32 6.42 11.75
C ASP A 161 16.04 7.05 12.34
N ILE A 162 14.89 6.35 12.31
CA ILE A 162 13.68 6.82 13.01
C ILE A 162 13.98 6.97 14.51
N ASP A 163 14.76 6.05 15.09
CA ASP A 163 15.28 6.14 16.46
C ASP A 163 14.18 6.44 17.50
N ILE A 164 13.24 5.49 17.62
CA ILE A 164 12.07 5.56 18.50
C ILE A 164 12.51 5.78 19.96
N GLU A 165 13.56 5.09 20.41
CA GLU A 165 14.12 5.23 21.74
C GLU A 165 14.52 6.68 22.04
N ARG A 166 15.24 7.34 21.12
CA ARG A 166 15.63 8.75 21.27
C ARG A 166 14.43 9.68 21.26
N ILE A 167 13.45 9.48 20.38
CA ILE A 167 12.24 10.33 20.38
C ILE A 167 11.51 10.21 21.71
N ASN A 168 11.43 9.00 22.26
CA ASN A 168 10.82 8.72 23.55
C ASN A 168 11.58 9.35 24.74
N GLN A 169 12.79 9.90 24.58
CA GLN A 169 13.48 10.63 25.65
C GLN A 169 12.83 11.98 25.95
N VAL A 170 12.06 12.54 25.02
CA VAL A 170 11.30 13.78 25.21
C VAL A 170 9.83 13.43 25.45
N LYS A 171 9.17 14.18 26.35
CA LYS A 171 7.74 14.00 26.59
C LYS A 171 6.92 14.59 25.44
N LEU A 172 6.24 13.72 24.69
CA LEU A 172 5.36 14.10 23.58
C LEU A 172 3.99 14.57 24.10
N PRO A 173 3.29 15.45 23.35
CA PRO A 173 1.93 15.83 23.69
C PRO A 173 0.99 14.62 23.55
N GLN A 174 0.20 14.36 24.59
CA GLN A 174 -0.63 13.16 24.69
C GLN A 174 -1.69 13.09 23.59
N ALA A 175 -1.98 11.87 23.12
CA ALA A 175 -3.00 11.56 22.12
C ALA A 175 -2.85 12.30 20.77
N GLN A 176 -1.70 12.92 20.52
CA GLN A 176 -1.38 13.57 19.25
C GLN A 176 -0.75 12.56 18.30
N ARG A 177 -1.06 12.71 17.01
CA ARG A 177 -0.33 12.03 15.95
C ARG A 177 1.11 12.57 15.84
N VAL A 178 2.05 11.66 15.65
CA VAL A 178 3.47 11.96 15.42
C VAL A 178 3.95 11.23 14.17
N ASP A 179 4.15 11.97 13.09
CA ASP A 179 4.70 11.45 11.84
C ASP A 179 6.22 11.60 11.84
N VAL A 180 6.92 10.52 11.52
CA VAL A 180 8.39 10.51 11.39
C VAL A 180 8.77 10.02 10.01
N ALA A 181 9.58 10.80 9.30
CA ALA A 181 10.08 10.48 7.98
C ALA A 181 11.61 10.52 7.95
N ILE A 182 12.22 9.55 7.28
CA ILE A 182 13.63 9.54 6.90
C ILE A 182 13.69 9.70 5.38
N THR A 183 14.27 10.81 4.94
CA THR A 183 14.41 11.07 3.50
C THR A 183 15.49 10.17 2.91
N SER A 184 15.47 10.04 1.58
CA SER A 184 16.54 9.41 0.78
C SER A 184 17.94 10.00 1.01
N LYS A 185 18.05 11.23 1.55
CA LYS A 185 19.32 11.86 1.95
C LYS A 185 19.67 11.64 3.43
N GLY A 186 18.95 10.78 4.15
CA GLY A 186 19.17 10.46 5.56
C GLY A 186 18.71 11.54 6.53
N GLN A 187 17.92 12.51 6.09
CA GLN A 187 17.39 13.54 6.98
C GLN A 187 16.14 13.05 7.70
N ARG A 188 16.09 13.23 9.02
CA ARG A 188 14.91 12.93 9.83
C ARG A 188 14.02 14.16 9.96
N ALA A 189 12.75 14.00 9.60
CA ALA A 189 11.68 14.95 9.92
C ALA A 189 10.72 14.33 10.93
N VAL A 190 10.33 15.13 11.93
CA VAL A 190 9.31 14.77 12.93
C VAL A 190 8.24 15.83 12.90
N VAL A 191 7.02 15.40 12.61
CA VAL A 191 5.82 16.25 12.55
C VAL A 191 4.88 15.81 13.65
N ILE A 192 4.45 16.77 14.45
CA ILE A 192 3.50 16.55 15.53
C ILE A 192 2.24 17.31 15.15
N GLU A 193 1.11 16.63 15.22
CA GLU A 193 -0.20 17.21 14.98
C GLU A 193 -0.41 18.51 15.79
N GLY A 194 -1.06 19.49 15.14
CA GLY A 194 -1.31 20.80 15.73
C GLY A 194 -0.10 21.74 15.80
N ARG A 195 1.10 21.33 15.34
CA ARG A 195 2.24 22.25 15.18
C ARG A 195 2.31 22.83 13.77
N GLU A 196 2.42 24.15 13.67
CA GLU A 196 2.60 24.87 12.41
C GLU A 196 4.08 25.01 12.03
N ASN A 197 4.35 25.45 10.78
CA ASN A 197 5.69 25.70 10.20
C ASN A 197 6.57 24.46 10.02
N LEU A 198 6.07 23.49 9.25
CA LEU A 198 6.85 22.32 8.86
C LEU A 198 7.92 22.69 7.82
N LYS A 199 9.17 22.32 8.10
CA LYS A 199 10.25 22.42 7.12
C LYS A 199 10.02 21.37 6.03
N LEU A 200 10.14 21.79 4.77
CA LEU A 200 10.10 20.88 3.64
C LEU A 200 11.20 19.81 3.76
N ILE A 201 10.90 18.62 3.26
CA ILE A 201 11.83 17.51 3.15
C ILE A 201 12.21 17.27 1.70
N GLU A 202 13.47 16.89 1.49
CA GLU A 202 14.02 16.64 0.16
C GLU A 202 14.15 15.15 -0.08
N GLU A 203 13.50 14.65 -1.14
CA GLU A 203 13.63 13.28 -1.64
C GLU A 203 14.37 13.28 -2.97
N GLU A 204 15.08 12.20 -3.28
CA GLU A 204 15.71 11.94 -4.56
C GLU A 204 15.30 10.56 -5.08
N VAL A 205 14.80 10.50 -6.31
CA VAL A 205 14.47 9.25 -6.98
C VAL A 205 15.07 9.26 -8.37
N GLU A 206 16.01 8.34 -8.63
CA GLU A 206 16.69 8.20 -9.93
C GLU A 206 17.24 9.55 -10.47
N GLY A 207 17.81 10.38 -9.58
CA GLY A 207 18.40 11.68 -9.92
C GLY A 207 17.42 12.86 -9.98
N VAL A 208 16.12 12.63 -9.79
CA VAL A 208 15.11 13.71 -9.69
C VAL A 208 14.91 14.07 -8.22
N ASN A 209 15.03 15.35 -7.88
CA ASN A 209 14.78 15.87 -6.54
C ASN A 209 13.33 16.30 -6.38
N PHE A 210 12.74 16.03 -5.22
CA PHE A 210 11.39 16.45 -4.83
C PHE A 210 11.47 17.18 -3.50
N SER A 211 10.83 18.34 -3.43
CA SER A 211 10.71 19.13 -2.21
C SER A 211 9.28 19.03 -1.71
N LEU A 212 9.08 18.34 -0.59
CA LEU A 212 7.77 17.89 -0.11
C LEU A 212 7.41 18.49 1.24
N ASN A 213 6.14 18.79 1.45
CA ASN A 213 5.60 18.93 2.79
C ASN A 213 5.70 17.56 3.49
N PRO A 214 6.21 17.49 4.74
CA PRO A 214 6.31 16.20 5.45
C PRO A 214 4.98 15.48 5.64
N ALA A 215 3.85 16.19 5.62
CA ALA A 215 2.50 15.64 5.72
C ALA A 215 1.96 15.11 4.36
N THR A 216 2.61 15.45 3.24
CA THR A 216 2.24 14.93 1.92
C THR A 216 2.51 13.43 1.84
N PHE A 217 1.55 12.70 1.28
CA PHE A 217 1.73 11.27 1.02
C PHE A 217 2.97 11.02 0.15
N TRP A 218 3.76 10.04 0.57
CA TRP A 218 4.88 9.52 -0.19
C TRP A 218 5.03 8.03 0.13
N GLN A 219 5.63 7.29 -0.79
CA GLN A 219 5.81 5.86 -0.62
C GLN A 219 6.61 5.54 0.65
N SER A 220 6.05 4.69 1.51
CA SER A 220 6.60 4.43 2.84
C SER A 220 7.77 3.43 2.86
N HIS A 221 7.96 2.66 1.80
CA HIS A 221 9.12 1.79 1.62
C HIS A 221 10.22 2.55 0.89
N ARG A 222 11.45 2.59 1.44
CA ARG A 222 12.55 3.39 0.88
C ARG A 222 12.90 3.08 -0.58
N MET A 223 12.66 1.84 -1.03
CA MET A 223 12.82 1.43 -2.44
C MET A 223 11.57 1.56 -3.31
N ALA A 224 10.37 1.77 -2.74
CA ALA A 224 9.13 1.82 -3.52
C ALA A 224 9.14 2.89 -4.62
N PRO A 225 9.59 4.15 -4.36
CA PRO A 225 9.64 5.16 -5.42
C PRO A 225 10.42 4.71 -6.64
N LYS A 226 11.60 4.10 -6.42
CA LYS A 226 12.46 3.60 -7.49
C LYS A 226 11.84 2.39 -8.20
N VAL A 227 11.45 1.36 -7.45
CA VAL A 227 10.93 0.10 -8.01
C VAL A 227 9.67 0.36 -8.84
N LEU A 228 8.69 1.09 -8.27
CA LEU A 228 7.44 1.36 -8.97
C LEU A 228 7.65 2.26 -10.18
N SER A 229 8.48 3.31 -10.07
CA SER A 229 8.79 4.19 -11.19
C SER A 229 9.42 3.43 -12.37
N GLN A 230 10.35 2.52 -12.09
CA GLN A 230 11.00 1.73 -13.14
C GLN A 230 10.00 0.81 -13.86
N VAL A 231 9.09 0.18 -13.13
CA VAL A 231 8.06 -0.72 -13.70
C VAL A 231 7.03 0.08 -14.50
N VAL A 232 6.51 1.17 -13.92
CA VAL A 232 5.56 2.08 -14.58
C VAL A 232 6.16 2.61 -15.88
N ARG A 233 7.41 3.10 -15.84
CA ARG A 233 8.14 3.57 -17.02
C ARG A 233 8.28 2.49 -18.09
N GLY A 234 8.54 1.24 -17.68
CA GLY A 234 8.64 0.09 -18.57
C GLY A 234 7.30 -0.35 -19.18
N TYR A 235 6.18 -0.15 -18.47
CA TYR A 235 4.84 -0.52 -18.94
C TYR A 235 4.22 0.56 -19.82
N VAL A 236 4.42 1.83 -19.47
CA VAL A 236 3.90 2.98 -20.23
C VAL A 236 4.45 2.99 -21.65
N GLN A 237 5.77 2.80 -21.82
CA GLN A 237 6.46 2.86 -23.13
C GLN A 237 6.02 4.06 -23.97
N ALA A 238 6.12 5.26 -23.39
CA ALA A 238 5.61 6.47 -24.02
C ALA A 238 6.33 6.79 -25.33
N GLU A 239 5.56 7.37 -26.24
CA GLU A 239 6.06 7.97 -27.47
C GLU A 239 6.35 9.45 -27.24
N ALA A 240 7.29 10.02 -28.02
CA ALA A 240 7.78 11.37 -27.82
C ALA A 240 6.69 12.46 -27.89
N THR A 241 5.56 12.18 -28.55
CA THR A 241 4.43 13.10 -28.76
C THR A 241 3.23 12.78 -27.86
N ASP A 242 3.36 11.83 -26.94
CA ASP A 242 2.23 11.41 -26.12
C ASP A 242 1.71 12.52 -25.21
N HIS A 243 0.39 12.53 -25.07
CA HIS A 243 -0.28 13.10 -23.91
C HIS A 243 -0.57 12.00 -22.89
N ILE A 244 0.15 12.04 -21.77
CA ILE A 244 0.01 11.14 -20.64
C ILE A 244 -0.85 11.79 -19.57
N PHE A 245 -1.78 11.05 -18.97
CA PHE A 245 -2.46 11.47 -17.75
C PHE A 245 -1.89 10.70 -16.55
N ASP A 246 -1.48 11.43 -15.52
CA ASP A 246 -1.08 10.87 -14.22
C ASP A 246 -2.21 11.17 -13.22
N LEU A 247 -3.09 10.19 -13.02
CA LEU A 247 -4.28 10.33 -12.17
C LEU A 247 -3.96 9.88 -10.75
N TYR A 248 -4.39 10.68 -9.76
CA TYR A 248 -3.95 10.54 -8.37
C TYR A 248 -2.43 10.76 -8.26
N GLY A 249 -1.91 11.72 -9.03
CA GLY A 249 -0.48 11.88 -9.24
C GLY A 249 0.32 12.33 -8.01
N GLY A 250 -0.36 12.72 -6.92
CA GLY A 250 0.28 13.19 -5.70
C GLY A 250 1.28 14.32 -5.98
N ALA A 251 2.47 14.23 -5.38
CA ALA A 251 3.57 15.17 -5.63
C ALA A 251 4.30 14.95 -6.98
N GLY A 252 3.80 14.01 -7.81
CA GLY A 252 4.27 13.73 -9.17
C GLY A 252 5.44 12.77 -9.29
N LEU A 253 5.50 11.74 -8.42
CA LEU A 253 6.52 10.68 -8.49
C LEU A 253 6.59 10.06 -9.90
N PHE A 254 5.43 9.64 -10.43
CA PHE A 254 5.39 8.98 -11.74
C PHE A 254 5.47 9.95 -12.90
N THR A 255 4.86 11.14 -12.78
CA THR A 255 5.07 12.26 -13.70
C THR A 255 6.57 12.49 -13.96
N ALA A 256 7.38 12.61 -12.91
CA ALA A 256 8.84 12.74 -13.03
C ALA A 256 9.51 11.53 -13.71
N ALA A 257 9.05 10.31 -13.42
CA ALA A 257 9.61 9.10 -14.03
C ALA A 257 9.33 8.97 -15.53
N LEU A 258 8.22 9.55 -16.01
CA LEU A 258 7.76 9.47 -17.39
C LEU A 258 8.24 10.63 -18.27
N LEU A 259 8.49 11.81 -17.67
CA LEU A 259 8.97 13.00 -18.39
C LEU A 259 10.16 12.76 -19.33
N PRO A 260 11.19 11.96 -18.96
CA PRO A 260 12.33 11.70 -19.85
C PRO A 260 11.99 10.93 -21.13
N GLN A 261 10.84 10.25 -21.21
CA GLN A 261 10.39 9.55 -22.43
C GLN A 261 9.73 10.48 -23.44
N LEU A 262 9.28 11.66 -23.00
CA LEU A 262 8.58 12.61 -23.85
C LEU A 262 9.55 13.54 -24.57
N GLY A 263 9.26 13.82 -25.83
CA GLY A 263 9.90 14.89 -26.59
C GLY A 263 9.32 16.26 -26.24
N VAL A 264 9.67 17.27 -27.03
CA VAL A 264 9.19 18.65 -26.86
C VAL A 264 7.68 18.82 -27.11
N ALA A 265 7.09 17.92 -27.90
CA ALA A 265 5.67 17.93 -28.24
C ALA A 265 4.82 17.04 -27.32
N GLY A 266 5.45 16.22 -26.47
CA GLY A 266 4.77 15.41 -25.47
C GLY A 266 4.43 16.24 -24.24
N ARG A 267 3.41 15.80 -23.49
CA ARG A 267 2.95 16.46 -22.27
C ARG A 267 2.35 15.50 -21.27
N ILE A 268 2.35 15.89 -19.99
CA ILE A 268 1.71 15.16 -18.90
C ILE A 268 0.66 16.06 -18.25
N THR A 269 -0.55 15.55 -18.06
CA THR A 269 -1.55 16.18 -17.19
C THR A 269 -1.63 15.38 -15.89
N LEU A 270 -1.11 15.97 -14.81
CA LEU A 270 -1.18 15.42 -13.45
C LEU A 270 -2.48 15.91 -12.80
N ILE A 271 -3.32 14.97 -12.35
CA ILE A 271 -4.59 15.28 -11.67
C ILE A 271 -4.52 14.79 -10.23
N GLU A 272 -4.67 15.70 -9.28
CA GLU A 272 -4.63 15.44 -7.84
C GLU A 272 -5.64 16.33 -7.11
N SER A 273 -6.17 15.87 -5.97
CA SER A 273 -7.15 16.58 -5.15
C SER A 273 -6.64 16.98 -3.77
N ASP A 274 -5.55 16.38 -3.27
CA ASP A 274 -4.91 16.77 -2.02
C ASP A 274 -4.14 18.09 -2.17
N GLU A 275 -4.43 19.03 -1.28
CA GLU A 275 -3.89 20.40 -1.35
C GLU A 275 -2.37 20.42 -1.15
N ASN A 276 -1.85 19.64 -0.19
CA ASN A 276 -0.41 19.59 0.08
C ASN A 276 0.33 18.98 -1.11
N ALA A 277 -0.18 17.88 -1.65
CA ALA A 277 0.37 17.22 -2.83
C ALA A 277 0.38 18.14 -4.06
N ILE A 278 -0.68 18.92 -4.29
CA ILE A 278 -0.75 19.89 -5.38
C ILE A 278 0.28 21.01 -5.22
N VAL A 279 0.44 21.56 -4.01
CA VAL A 279 1.46 22.59 -3.73
C VAL A 279 2.86 22.03 -3.99
N ASP A 280 3.12 20.81 -3.55
CA ASP A 280 4.40 20.14 -3.78
C ASP A 280 4.65 19.84 -5.26
N ALA A 281 3.65 19.33 -5.99
CA ALA A 281 3.75 19.11 -7.43
C ALA A 281 4.03 20.43 -8.18
N ARG A 282 3.30 21.51 -7.86
CA ARG A 282 3.52 22.83 -8.48
C ARG A 282 4.94 23.34 -8.24
N ARG A 283 5.49 23.09 -7.05
CA ARG A 283 6.89 23.40 -6.74
C ARG A 283 7.86 22.55 -7.56
N ASN A 284 7.66 21.24 -7.61
CA ASN A 284 8.55 20.29 -8.27
C ASN A 284 8.61 20.48 -9.79
N PHE A 285 7.50 20.89 -10.42
CA PHE A 285 7.40 21.07 -11.88
C PHE A 285 7.29 22.53 -12.33
N ALA A 286 7.61 23.50 -11.47
CA ALA A 286 7.47 24.93 -11.78
C ALA A 286 8.20 25.37 -13.07
N LEU A 287 9.28 24.68 -13.44
CA LEU A 287 10.11 24.98 -14.61
C LEU A 287 9.90 24.00 -15.77
N GLU A 288 8.94 23.07 -15.66
CA GLU A 288 8.67 22.07 -16.70
C GLU A 288 7.37 22.40 -17.44
N PRO A 289 7.43 23.06 -18.61
CA PRO A 289 6.24 23.48 -19.34
C PRO A 289 5.41 22.32 -19.91
N ARG A 290 5.96 21.10 -19.95
CA ARG A 290 5.24 19.91 -20.41
C ARG A 290 4.32 19.30 -19.35
N VAL A 291 4.38 19.75 -18.09
CA VAL A 291 3.52 19.25 -17.01
C VAL A 291 2.42 20.26 -16.70
N GLU A 292 1.18 19.86 -16.94
CA GLU A 292 -0.02 20.56 -16.48
C GLU A 292 -0.47 19.94 -15.15
N ILE A 293 -0.64 20.75 -14.11
CA ILE A 293 -1.11 20.30 -12.80
C ILE A 293 -2.54 20.77 -12.58
N VAL A 294 -3.45 19.81 -12.39
CA VAL A 294 -4.89 20.05 -12.24
C VAL A 294 -5.34 19.62 -10.85
N GLU A 295 -5.70 20.63 -10.05
CA GLU A 295 -6.29 20.44 -8.73
C GLU A 295 -7.78 20.11 -8.86
N ALA A 296 -8.12 18.83 -8.83
CA ALA A 296 -9.49 18.34 -8.95
C ALA A 296 -9.60 16.86 -8.60
N LYS A 297 -10.82 16.43 -8.26
CA LYS A 297 -11.16 15.01 -8.26
C LYS A 297 -11.14 14.46 -9.70
N VAL A 298 -10.54 13.30 -9.88
CA VAL A 298 -10.38 12.62 -11.18
C VAL A 298 -11.71 12.46 -11.92
N GLU A 299 -12.78 12.07 -11.23
CA GLU A 299 -14.11 11.87 -11.83
C GLU A 299 -14.74 13.15 -12.39
N VAL A 300 -14.27 14.33 -11.95
CA VAL A 300 -14.75 15.64 -12.41
C VAL A 300 -13.89 16.15 -13.56
N SER A 301 -12.57 16.09 -13.42
CA SER A 301 -11.63 16.72 -14.35
C SER A 301 -11.52 16.02 -15.70
N LEU A 302 -11.63 14.68 -15.76
CA LEU A 302 -11.47 13.92 -17.01
C LEU A 302 -12.46 14.35 -18.10
N LYS A 303 -13.65 14.86 -17.73
CA LYS A 303 -14.68 15.32 -18.67
C LYS A 303 -14.26 16.52 -19.54
N ARG A 304 -13.16 17.19 -19.19
CA ARG A 304 -12.63 18.35 -19.92
C ARG A 304 -11.81 17.94 -21.15
N TYR A 305 -11.45 16.66 -21.26
CA TYR A 305 -10.54 16.16 -22.28
C TYR A 305 -11.28 15.30 -23.30
N GLN A 306 -10.75 15.26 -24.51
CA GLN A 306 -11.35 14.52 -25.65
C GLN A 306 -10.53 13.27 -26.03
N GLY A 307 -9.33 13.12 -25.48
CA GLY A 307 -8.48 11.97 -25.73
C GLY A 307 -7.25 11.97 -24.83
N ALA A 308 -6.64 10.80 -24.70
CA ALA A 308 -5.38 10.58 -24.04
C ALA A 308 -4.60 9.52 -24.82
N ASN A 309 -3.28 9.61 -24.87
CA ASN A 309 -2.47 8.53 -25.46
C ASN A 309 -2.21 7.43 -24.43
N VAL A 310 -1.88 7.82 -23.19
CA VAL A 310 -1.62 6.93 -22.05
C VAL A 310 -2.34 7.46 -20.82
N ILE A 311 -2.86 6.57 -19.99
CA ILE A 311 -3.35 6.92 -18.65
C ILE A 311 -2.65 6.06 -17.59
N LEU A 312 -2.08 6.70 -16.59
CA LEU A 312 -1.58 6.10 -15.36
C LEU A 312 -2.55 6.40 -14.21
N LEU A 313 -2.81 5.40 -13.37
CA LEU A 313 -3.71 5.46 -12.23
C LEU A 313 -2.98 4.94 -10.98
N ASP A 314 -2.93 5.70 -9.90
CA ASP A 314 -2.54 5.22 -8.56
C ASP A 314 -3.62 5.52 -7.50
N PRO A 315 -4.83 4.93 -7.62
CA PRO A 315 -5.96 5.29 -6.78
C PRO A 315 -5.81 4.79 -5.33
N PRO A 316 -6.62 5.32 -4.39
CA PRO A 316 -6.67 4.81 -3.02
C PRO A 316 -7.09 3.34 -2.95
N ARG A 317 -6.95 2.72 -1.78
CA ARG A 317 -7.27 1.29 -1.51
C ARG A 317 -8.65 0.84 -2.00
N THR A 318 -9.61 1.74 -2.11
CA THR A 318 -10.96 1.45 -2.63
C THR A 318 -10.99 1.17 -4.13
N GLY A 319 -9.89 1.44 -4.85
CA GLY A 319 -9.80 1.44 -6.31
C GLY A 319 -10.39 2.69 -6.95
N ALA A 320 -10.24 2.80 -8.27
CA ALA A 320 -10.81 3.87 -9.09
C ALA A 320 -12.34 3.74 -9.22
N GLY A 321 -12.83 2.50 -9.30
CA GLY A 321 -14.25 2.19 -9.41
C GLY A 321 -14.86 2.47 -10.79
N LYS A 322 -16.07 1.93 -10.99
CA LYS A 322 -16.72 1.86 -12.31
C LYS A 322 -16.87 3.20 -13.04
N LYS A 323 -17.20 4.28 -12.32
CA LYS A 323 -17.40 5.61 -12.92
C LYS A 323 -16.10 6.18 -13.47
N VAL A 324 -15.01 6.11 -12.70
CA VAL A 324 -13.69 6.59 -13.14
C VAL A 324 -13.20 5.74 -14.30
N ILE A 325 -13.29 4.41 -14.21
CA ILE A 325 -12.92 3.53 -15.33
C ILE A 325 -13.68 3.90 -16.61
N SER A 326 -14.98 4.18 -16.53
CA SER A 326 -15.76 4.61 -17.70
C SER A 326 -15.27 5.94 -18.29
N SER A 327 -14.89 6.91 -17.44
CA SER A 327 -14.30 8.18 -17.90
C SER A 327 -12.91 7.99 -18.51
N VAL A 328 -12.09 7.10 -17.94
CA VAL A 328 -10.75 6.76 -18.43
C VAL A 328 -10.83 6.13 -19.82
N THR A 329 -11.70 5.14 -20.01
CA THR A 329 -11.85 4.47 -21.31
C THR A 329 -12.52 5.34 -22.36
N ALA A 330 -13.33 6.34 -21.96
CA ALA A 330 -13.91 7.32 -22.89
C ALA A 330 -12.86 8.22 -23.57
N LEU A 331 -11.66 8.37 -22.98
CA LEU A 331 -10.53 9.06 -23.60
C LEU A 331 -9.75 8.18 -24.59
N ALA A 332 -10.17 6.92 -24.77
CA ALA A 332 -9.58 5.94 -25.67
C ALA A 332 -8.04 5.83 -25.62
N PRO A 333 -7.39 5.77 -24.43
CA PRO A 333 -5.95 5.56 -24.36
C PRO A 333 -5.55 4.22 -24.96
N ARG A 334 -4.40 4.15 -25.63
CA ARG A 334 -3.87 2.88 -26.14
C ARG A 334 -3.31 2.00 -25.02
N THR A 335 -2.83 2.64 -23.95
CA THR A 335 -2.23 1.99 -22.78
C THR A 335 -2.79 2.60 -21.51
N ILE A 336 -3.20 1.74 -20.57
CA ILE A 336 -3.55 2.11 -19.20
C ILE A 336 -2.59 1.38 -18.26
N VAL A 337 -1.90 2.11 -17.40
CA VAL A 337 -1.10 1.53 -16.32
C VAL A 337 -1.80 1.80 -14.99
N TYR A 338 -1.94 0.77 -14.17
CA TYR A 338 -2.65 0.82 -12.90
C TYR A 338 -1.71 0.34 -11.80
N VAL A 339 -1.39 1.22 -10.85
CA VAL A 339 -0.69 0.93 -9.60
C VAL A 339 -1.72 0.73 -8.49
N ALA A 340 -1.59 -0.33 -7.70
CA ALA A 340 -2.57 -0.65 -6.66
C ALA A 340 -1.95 -1.35 -5.46
N CYS A 341 -2.33 -0.89 -4.26
CA CYS A 341 -2.00 -1.53 -2.98
C CYS A 341 -3.08 -2.51 -2.48
N ASP A 342 -4.19 -2.67 -3.21
CA ASP A 342 -5.30 -3.58 -2.89
C ASP A 342 -5.66 -4.49 -4.08
N PRO A 343 -5.40 -5.80 -4.00
CA PRO A 343 -5.63 -6.71 -5.12
C PRO A 343 -7.12 -6.93 -5.42
N ALA A 344 -8.01 -6.81 -4.45
CA ALA A 344 -9.44 -7.01 -4.66
C ALA A 344 -10.05 -5.84 -5.46
N SER A 345 -9.69 -4.61 -5.11
CA SER A 345 -10.06 -3.41 -5.83
C SER A 345 -9.50 -3.42 -7.26
N LEU A 346 -8.21 -3.75 -7.45
CA LEU A 346 -7.61 -3.87 -8.78
C LEU A 346 -8.31 -4.95 -9.62
N ALA A 347 -8.58 -6.13 -9.07
CA ALA A 347 -9.29 -7.19 -9.79
C ALA A 347 -10.70 -6.76 -10.22
N ARG A 348 -11.45 -6.10 -9.32
CA ARG A 348 -12.78 -5.55 -9.66
C ARG A 348 -12.69 -4.52 -10.79
N ASP A 349 -11.74 -3.60 -10.72
CA ASP A 349 -11.60 -2.54 -11.72
C ASP A 349 -11.06 -3.08 -13.06
N SER A 350 -10.26 -4.15 -13.03
CA SER A 350 -9.86 -4.93 -14.21
C SER A 350 -11.07 -5.54 -14.94
N ALA A 351 -12.09 -5.98 -14.19
CA ALA A 351 -13.34 -6.46 -14.78
C ALA A 351 -14.08 -5.34 -15.54
N TYR A 352 -14.08 -4.12 -14.98
CA TYR A 352 -14.68 -2.96 -15.65
C TYR A 352 -13.89 -2.56 -16.91
N LEU A 353 -12.56 -2.59 -16.85
CA LEU A 353 -11.71 -2.34 -18.02
C LEU A 353 -11.95 -3.38 -19.13
N THR A 354 -12.03 -4.66 -18.77
CA THR A 354 -12.34 -5.76 -19.71
C THR A 354 -13.70 -5.57 -20.37
N ALA A 355 -14.72 -5.17 -19.59
CA ALA A 355 -16.04 -4.86 -20.13
C ALA A 355 -16.06 -3.64 -21.08
N GLN A 356 -15.02 -2.81 -21.05
CA GLN A 356 -14.85 -1.62 -21.89
C GLN A 356 -13.81 -1.82 -23.01
N GLY A 357 -13.45 -3.07 -23.31
CA GLY A 357 -12.57 -3.40 -24.44
C GLY A 357 -11.07 -3.30 -24.14
N TYR A 358 -10.65 -3.31 -22.88
CA TYR A 358 -9.24 -3.36 -22.50
C TYR A 358 -8.85 -4.73 -21.97
N LYS A 359 -7.74 -5.30 -22.43
CA LYS A 359 -7.23 -6.57 -21.93
C LYS A 359 -6.06 -6.34 -20.96
N LEU A 360 -6.00 -7.14 -19.90
CA LEU A 360 -4.82 -7.22 -19.05
C LEU A 360 -3.69 -7.84 -19.86
N ASP A 361 -2.62 -7.08 -20.09
CA ASP A 361 -1.48 -7.49 -20.90
C ASP A 361 -0.30 -7.94 -20.02
N GLN A 362 0.03 -7.16 -18.99
CA GLN A 362 1.10 -7.49 -18.05
C GLN A 362 0.68 -7.15 -16.62
N ILE A 363 1.16 -7.93 -15.66
CA ILE A 363 0.98 -7.65 -14.23
C ILE A 363 2.22 -8.12 -13.46
N ARG A 364 2.68 -7.29 -12.53
CA ARG A 364 3.71 -7.63 -11.56
C ARG A 364 3.22 -7.24 -10.17
N ALA A 365 3.71 -7.96 -9.15
CA ALA A 365 3.39 -7.70 -7.77
C ALA A 365 4.67 -7.69 -6.93
N PHE A 366 4.72 -6.82 -5.93
CA PHE A 366 5.92 -6.52 -5.17
C PHE A 366 5.65 -6.60 -3.67
N ASP A 367 6.57 -7.24 -2.96
CA ASP A 367 6.60 -7.27 -1.51
C ASP A 367 7.22 -5.99 -0.96
N LEU A 368 6.55 -4.85 -1.16
CA LEU A 368 6.94 -3.54 -0.60
C LEU A 368 6.54 -3.37 0.86
N PHE A 369 5.84 -4.35 1.44
CA PHE A 369 5.40 -4.33 2.83
C PHE A 369 5.61 -5.72 3.48
N PRO A 370 6.85 -6.22 3.52
CA PRO A 370 7.14 -7.51 4.15
C PRO A 370 6.76 -7.48 5.63
N MET A 371 6.42 -8.65 6.19
CA MET A 371 5.83 -8.83 7.53
C MET A 371 4.36 -8.38 7.67
N THR A 372 3.76 -7.81 6.62
CA THR A 372 2.35 -7.40 6.60
C THR A 372 1.58 -8.15 5.50
N ALA A 373 0.25 -8.07 5.55
CA ALA A 373 -0.59 -8.59 4.46
C ALA A 373 -0.60 -7.71 3.20
N HIS A 374 -0.01 -6.51 3.23
CA HIS A 374 -0.02 -5.58 2.11
C HIS A 374 0.95 -5.99 1.00
N MET A 375 0.62 -5.61 -0.22
CA MET A 375 1.40 -5.87 -1.43
C MET A 375 1.09 -4.77 -2.43
N GLU A 376 2.02 -4.48 -3.32
CA GLU A 376 1.82 -3.51 -4.39
C GLU A 376 1.75 -4.21 -5.73
N LEU A 377 0.85 -3.79 -6.61
CA LEU A 377 0.68 -4.34 -7.95
C LEU A 377 0.83 -3.24 -8.99
N VAL A 378 1.46 -3.58 -10.11
CA VAL A 378 1.46 -2.74 -11.30
C VAL A 378 0.92 -3.57 -12.45
N ALA A 379 -0.15 -3.12 -13.07
CA ALA A 379 -0.82 -3.78 -14.18
C ALA A 379 -0.83 -2.88 -15.42
N ARG A 380 -0.59 -3.46 -16.59
CA ARG A 380 -0.74 -2.82 -17.89
C ARG A 380 -1.95 -3.39 -18.59
N PHE A 381 -2.81 -2.51 -19.09
CA PHE A 381 -3.91 -2.83 -19.96
C PHE A 381 -3.72 -2.14 -21.30
N ILE A 382 -4.09 -2.83 -22.37
CA ILE A 382 -4.07 -2.29 -23.74
C ILE A 382 -5.45 -2.45 -24.36
N ALA A 383 -5.79 -1.57 -25.29
CA ALA A 383 -7.01 -1.71 -26.08
C ALA A 383 -6.99 -3.08 -26.80
N SER A 384 -8.13 -3.78 -26.77
CA SER A 384 -8.26 -5.16 -27.30
C SER A 384 -8.34 -5.21 -28.81
#